data_AF-A0A971XAT8-F1
#
_entry.id   AF-A0A971XAT8-F1
#
_cell.length_a   1.000
_cell.length_b   1.000
_cell.length_c   1.000
_cell.angle_alpha   90.00
_cell.angle_beta   90.00
_cell.angle_gamma   90.00
#
_symmetry.space_group_name_H-M   'P 1'
#
loop_
_entity.id
_entity.type
_entity.pdbx_description
1 polymer ?
#
loop_
_entity_poly.entity_id
_entity_poly.type
_entity_poly.pdbx_seq_one_letter_code
_entity_poly.pdbx_strand_id
1 'polypeptide(L)'
;MNSLLKENYNIDTISVEQIQGGWSALAYVITSTDGHKYLLKVYEKSRASTSTLTANIEKYMPIVEWLNNNTILKDKIIKPFRTLQSNFKCEDDKNIYLLSTYIEGENLIGKELSNNQVKDLAKIVAELHSHGEDIPLDLSSLKEDFSVAFTNQIREHLESISKLKPALQELLELYKKYIGSSIHDIEELSTKLPCSNYSNYALILINNFINSNIINTTTIIIVKLIAIIAVCLSLFLLSIVLYENLIQLNKVFIFTYYKGLFLK
;
A
#
# COMPACT_ATOMS: atom_id res chain seq x y z
N MET A 1 9.26 12.88 -20.76
CA MET A 1 9.11 11.46 -20.42
C MET A 1 10.14 10.61 -21.16
N ASN A 2 10.23 10.69 -22.50
CA ASN A 2 11.21 9.90 -23.27
C ASN A 2 12.66 10.19 -22.87
N SER A 3 13.03 11.47 -22.69
CA SER A 3 14.36 11.85 -22.18
C SER A 3 14.64 11.25 -20.80
N LEU A 4 13.70 11.39 -19.87
CA LEU A 4 13.80 10.82 -18.52
C LEU A 4 14.02 9.30 -18.54
N LEU A 5 13.25 8.55 -19.33
CA LEU A 5 13.39 7.10 -19.44
C LEU A 5 14.71 6.68 -20.09
N LYS A 6 15.16 7.41 -21.11
CA LYS A 6 16.46 7.15 -21.74
C LYS A 6 17.62 7.47 -20.80
N GLU A 7 17.61 8.63 -20.15
CA GLU A 7 18.69 9.12 -19.29
C GLU A 7 18.80 8.34 -17.97
N ASN A 8 17.69 7.91 -17.38
CA ASN A 8 17.70 7.26 -16.08
C ASN A 8 17.60 5.74 -16.15
N TYR A 9 17.08 5.16 -17.24
CA TYR A 9 16.87 3.71 -17.36
C TYR A 9 17.44 3.10 -18.64
N ASN A 10 18.01 3.92 -19.53
CA ASN A 10 18.45 3.50 -20.88
C ASN A 10 17.35 2.81 -21.70
N ILE A 11 16.10 3.27 -21.56
CA ILE A 11 14.95 2.74 -22.30
C ILE A 11 14.61 3.67 -23.46
N ASP A 12 14.72 3.14 -24.68
CA ASP A 12 14.20 3.78 -25.88
C ASP A 12 12.71 3.45 -26.04
N THR A 13 11.87 4.48 -26.09
CA THR A 13 10.40 4.35 -26.00
C THR A 13 9.72 4.46 -27.37
N ILE A 14 8.82 3.52 -27.68
CA ILE A 14 7.87 3.62 -28.79
C ILE A 14 6.63 4.42 -28.35
N SER A 15 6.02 4.03 -27.22
CA SER A 15 4.79 4.65 -26.73
C SER A 15 4.80 4.86 -25.22
N VAL A 16 4.03 5.87 -24.80
CA VAL A 16 3.78 6.22 -23.40
C VAL A 16 2.28 6.46 -23.26
N GLU A 17 1.58 5.52 -22.64
CA GLU A 17 0.12 5.54 -22.54
C GLU A 17 -0.29 5.72 -21.09
N GLN A 18 -1.05 6.78 -20.81
CA GLN A 18 -1.60 6.96 -19.47
C GLN A 18 -2.72 5.96 -19.24
N ILE A 19 -2.62 5.22 -18.14
CA ILE A 19 -3.69 4.33 -17.66
C ILE A 19 -4.34 4.93 -16.43
N GLN A 20 -5.50 4.39 -16.06
CA GLN A 20 -6.16 4.80 -14.82
C GLN A 20 -5.25 4.49 -13.63
N GLY A 21 -4.65 5.55 -13.09
CA GLY A 21 -3.84 5.48 -11.88
C GLY A 21 -4.70 5.38 -10.62
N GLY A 22 -4.05 5.02 -9.51
CA GLY A 22 -4.66 5.16 -8.19
C GLY A 22 -4.71 6.62 -7.75
N TRP A 23 -5.41 6.90 -6.64
CA TRP A 23 -5.53 8.24 -6.06
C TRP A 23 -4.20 8.91 -5.71
N SER A 24 -3.14 8.13 -5.49
CA SER A 24 -1.84 8.63 -5.01
C SER A 24 -0.86 9.04 -6.10
N ALA A 25 -0.98 8.51 -7.31
CA ALA A 25 0.01 8.68 -8.37
C ALA A 25 -0.61 8.46 -9.74
N LEU A 26 -0.08 9.16 -10.74
CA LEU A 26 -0.38 8.87 -12.14
C LEU A 26 0.35 7.56 -12.52
N ALA A 27 -0.19 6.85 -13.51
CA ALA A 27 0.35 5.59 -13.99
C ALA A 27 0.40 5.60 -15.52
N TYR A 28 1.54 5.18 -16.07
CA TYR A 28 1.77 5.10 -17.49
C TYR A 28 2.31 3.72 -17.86
N VAL A 29 1.84 3.17 -18.98
CA VAL A 29 2.44 2.01 -19.63
C VAL A 29 3.44 2.51 -20.65
N ILE A 30 4.68 2.07 -20.52
CA ILE A 30 5.76 2.40 -21.44
C ILE A 30 6.00 1.19 -22.32
N THR A 31 5.96 1.36 -23.63
CA THR A 31 6.40 0.33 -24.59
C THR A 31 7.76 0.72 -25.15
N SER A 32 8.76 -0.11 -24.98
CA SER A 32 10.12 0.11 -25.50
C SER A 32 10.30 -0.39 -26.92
N THR A 33 11.39 0.02 -27.58
CA THR A 33 11.70 -0.35 -28.97
C THR A 33 11.96 -1.83 -29.18
N ASP A 34 12.35 -2.55 -28.12
CA ASP A 34 12.51 -4.01 -28.10
C ASP A 34 11.19 -4.76 -27.78
N GLY A 35 10.07 -4.02 -27.64
CA GLY A 35 8.74 -4.58 -27.40
C GLY A 35 8.42 -4.89 -25.94
N HIS A 36 9.32 -4.57 -24.99
CA HIS A 36 9.04 -4.73 -23.56
C HIS A 36 8.06 -3.65 -23.05
N LYS A 37 7.23 -4.04 -22.07
CA LYS A 37 6.28 -3.14 -21.42
C LYS A 37 6.68 -2.88 -19.96
N TYR A 38 6.62 -1.63 -19.55
CA TYR A 38 6.92 -1.19 -18.18
C TYR A 38 5.77 -0.37 -17.61
N LEU A 39 5.63 -0.40 -16.28
CA LEU A 39 4.72 0.47 -15.56
C LEU A 39 5.54 1.59 -14.91
N LEU A 40 5.25 2.83 -15.29
CA LEU A 40 5.82 4.03 -14.69
C LEU A 40 4.79 4.68 -13.76
N LYS A 41 5.09 4.74 -12.47
CA LYS A 41 4.33 5.54 -11.50
C LYS A 41 4.96 6.92 -11.36
N VAL A 42 4.12 7.96 -11.41
CA VAL A 42 4.53 9.36 -11.30
C VAL A 42 3.83 10.00 -10.11
N TYR A 43 4.61 10.44 -9.15
CA TYR A 43 4.16 11.13 -7.94
C TYR A 43 4.45 12.62 -8.07
N GLU A 44 3.41 13.42 -8.14
CA GLU A 44 3.53 14.88 -8.24
C GLU A 44 3.94 15.46 -6.87
N LYS A 45 5.06 16.17 -6.80
CA LYS A 45 5.61 16.77 -5.57
C LYS A 45 4.67 17.82 -4.96
N SER A 46 3.79 18.42 -5.78
CA SER A 46 2.77 19.37 -5.34
C SER A 46 1.66 18.75 -4.49
N ARG A 47 1.49 17.41 -4.50
CA ARG A 47 0.48 16.74 -3.68
C ARG A 47 0.99 16.60 -2.24
N ALA A 48 0.15 16.98 -1.27
CA ALA A 48 0.46 16.87 0.16
C ALA A 48 0.87 15.45 0.60
N SER A 49 0.36 14.42 -0.09
CA SER A 49 0.66 13.01 0.21
C SER A 49 2.01 12.51 -0.32
N THR A 50 2.62 13.20 -1.28
CA THR A 50 3.75 12.65 -2.03
C THR A 50 4.99 12.47 -1.15
N SER A 51 5.31 13.45 -0.29
CA SER A 51 6.47 13.36 0.60
C SER A 51 6.38 12.11 1.49
N THR A 52 5.24 11.89 2.13
CA THR A 52 5.00 10.72 2.99
C THR A 52 5.05 9.40 2.21
N LEU A 53 4.41 9.33 1.05
CA LEU A 53 4.33 8.09 0.26
C LEU A 53 5.66 7.69 -0.39
N THR A 54 6.55 8.65 -0.63
CA THR A 54 7.81 8.43 -1.35
C THR A 54 9.05 8.44 -0.45
N ALA A 55 8.90 8.80 0.84
CA ALA A 55 9.98 8.89 1.82
C ALA A 55 10.76 7.58 1.97
N ASN A 56 10.06 6.45 1.98
CA ASN A 56 10.65 5.14 2.26
C ASN A 56 10.90 4.27 1.03
N ILE A 57 10.74 4.79 -0.21
CA ILE A 57 10.93 4.02 -1.46
C ILE A 57 12.24 3.23 -1.44
N GLU A 58 13.34 3.92 -1.13
CA GLU A 58 14.68 3.32 -1.14
C GLU A 58 14.91 2.32 0.00
N LYS A 59 14.03 2.30 1.02
CA LYS A 59 14.09 1.31 2.10
C LYS A 59 13.30 0.04 1.76
N TYR A 60 12.13 0.16 1.15
CA TYR A 60 11.28 -1.01 0.89
C TYR A 60 11.48 -1.65 -0.49
N MET A 61 11.91 -0.90 -1.50
CA MET A 61 12.15 -1.46 -2.84
C MET A 61 13.28 -2.51 -2.89
N PRO A 62 14.39 -2.38 -2.15
CA PRO A 62 15.39 -3.45 -2.06
C PRO A 62 14.79 -4.78 -1.56
N ILE A 63 13.82 -4.72 -0.65
CA ILE A 63 13.15 -5.91 -0.10
C ILE A 63 12.29 -6.56 -1.18
N VAL A 64 11.53 -5.75 -1.94
CA VAL A 64 10.75 -6.24 -3.08
C VAL A 64 11.64 -6.88 -4.14
N GLU A 65 12.78 -6.27 -4.45
CA GLU A 65 13.77 -6.82 -5.37
C GLU A 65 14.33 -8.15 -4.84
N TRP A 66 14.69 -8.22 -3.56
CA TRP A 66 15.17 -9.45 -2.93
C TRP A 66 14.13 -10.57 -3.00
N LEU A 67 12.86 -10.29 -2.69
CA LEU A 67 11.77 -11.27 -2.78
C LEU A 67 11.60 -11.80 -4.21
N ASN A 68 11.66 -10.92 -5.22
CA ASN A 68 11.57 -11.34 -6.63
C ASN A 68 12.74 -12.25 -7.04
N ASN A 69 13.93 -12.06 -6.46
CA ASN A 69 15.14 -12.76 -6.89
C ASN A 69 15.39 -14.05 -6.11
N ASN A 70 14.87 -14.17 -4.88
CA ASN A 70 15.26 -15.23 -3.95
C ASN A 70 14.12 -16.13 -3.48
N THR A 71 12.87 -15.87 -3.86
CA THR A 71 11.70 -16.63 -3.37
C THR A 71 10.76 -17.05 -4.48
N ILE A 72 9.75 -17.84 -4.15
CA ILE A 72 8.70 -18.23 -5.11
C ILE A 72 7.78 -17.07 -5.51
N LEU A 73 7.98 -15.87 -4.94
CA LEU A 73 7.25 -14.66 -5.31
C LEU A 73 7.68 -14.06 -6.63
N LYS A 74 8.76 -14.57 -7.24
CA LYS A 74 9.14 -14.21 -8.60
C LYS A 74 7.93 -14.26 -9.53
N ASP A 75 7.69 -13.17 -10.25
CA ASP A 75 6.55 -12.99 -11.17
C ASP A 75 5.15 -13.06 -10.51
N LYS A 76 5.07 -13.11 -9.17
CA LYS A 76 3.83 -13.00 -8.36
C LYS A 76 3.67 -11.65 -7.68
N ILE A 77 4.71 -10.83 -7.74
CA ILE A 77 4.73 -9.46 -7.26
C ILE A 77 5.37 -8.57 -8.33
N ILE A 78 5.13 -7.26 -8.30
CA ILE A 78 5.83 -6.34 -9.20
C ILE A 78 7.34 -6.41 -8.97
N LYS A 79 8.11 -6.38 -10.06
CA LYS A 79 9.56 -6.25 -10.01
C LYS A 79 9.95 -4.80 -10.27
N PRO A 80 10.61 -4.12 -9.31
CA PRO A 80 11.07 -2.76 -9.51
C PRO A 80 12.32 -2.74 -10.42
N PHE A 81 12.51 -1.61 -11.11
CA PHE A 81 13.71 -1.35 -11.88
C PHE A 81 14.54 -0.26 -11.22
N ARG A 82 15.85 -0.50 -11.16
CA ARG A 82 16.82 0.50 -10.74
C ARG A 82 17.15 1.44 -11.89
N THR A 83 17.47 2.69 -11.56
CA THR A 83 18.05 3.65 -12.49
C THR A 83 19.50 3.23 -12.83
N LEU A 84 20.11 3.90 -13.80
CA LEU A 84 21.53 3.73 -14.13
C LEU A 84 22.47 4.08 -12.96
N GLN A 85 21.99 4.89 -12.01
CA GLN A 85 22.68 5.22 -10.75
C GLN A 85 22.33 4.26 -9.61
N SER A 86 21.68 3.13 -9.92
CA SER A 86 21.28 2.08 -8.97
C SER A 86 20.23 2.48 -7.93
N ASN A 87 19.54 3.62 -8.09
CA ASN A 87 18.43 4.02 -7.22
C ASN A 87 17.10 3.41 -7.68
N PHE A 88 16.10 3.28 -6.82
CA PHE A 88 14.77 2.81 -7.22
C PHE A 88 13.86 3.91 -7.74
N LYS A 89 14.14 5.18 -7.41
CA LYS A 89 13.46 6.33 -7.99
C LYS A 89 14.43 7.31 -8.65
N CYS A 90 13.91 8.07 -9.61
CA CYS A 90 14.50 9.33 -10.05
C CYS A 90 13.48 10.46 -9.87
N GLU A 91 13.92 11.70 -9.96
CA GLU A 91 13.06 12.86 -9.77
C GLU A 91 13.48 14.04 -10.64
N ASP A 92 12.51 14.89 -10.96
CA ASP A 92 12.73 16.23 -11.51
C ASP A 92 12.16 17.29 -10.55
N ASP A 93 12.09 18.54 -10.99
CA ASP A 93 11.56 19.65 -10.16
C ASP A 93 10.11 19.42 -9.71
N LYS A 94 9.33 18.63 -10.45
CA LYS A 94 7.88 18.50 -10.26
C LYS A 94 7.45 17.13 -9.75
N ASN A 95 8.22 16.08 -10.04
CA ASN A 95 7.75 14.71 -9.94
C ASN A 95 8.82 13.76 -9.41
N ILE A 96 8.35 12.67 -8.82
CA ILE A 96 9.14 11.48 -8.47
C ILE A 96 8.64 10.32 -9.33
N TYR A 97 9.57 9.57 -9.90
CA TYR A 97 9.34 8.51 -10.87
C TYR A 97 9.79 7.17 -10.32
N LEU A 98 8.94 6.15 -10.47
CA LEU A 98 9.24 4.77 -10.08
C LEU A 98 8.84 3.84 -11.23
N LEU A 99 9.79 3.04 -11.71
CA LEU A 99 9.60 2.10 -12.80
C LEU A 99 9.51 0.66 -12.28
N SER A 100 8.55 -0.11 -12.80
CA SER A 100 8.40 -1.53 -12.49
C SER A 100 8.00 -2.33 -13.74
N THR A 101 8.00 -3.66 -13.63
CA THR A 101 7.40 -4.51 -14.66
C THR A 101 5.93 -4.14 -14.87
N TYR A 102 5.51 -4.08 -16.15
CA TYR A 102 4.10 -4.05 -16.48
C TYR A 102 3.54 -5.47 -16.43
N ILE A 103 2.38 -5.63 -15.80
CA ILE A 103 1.68 -6.91 -15.71
C ILE A 103 0.37 -6.76 -16.47
N GLU A 104 0.24 -7.55 -17.52
CA GLU A 104 -0.96 -7.59 -18.34
C GLU A 104 -2.02 -8.44 -17.66
N GLY A 105 -3.19 -7.86 -17.43
CA GLY A 105 -4.30 -8.53 -16.75
C GLY A 105 -5.38 -7.55 -16.32
N GLU A 106 -6.41 -8.09 -15.66
CA GLU A 106 -7.55 -7.31 -15.19
C GLU A 106 -7.45 -7.07 -13.69
N ASN A 107 -7.83 -5.87 -13.22
CA ASN A 107 -8.01 -5.64 -11.79
C ASN A 107 -9.24 -6.42 -11.28
N LEU A 108 -9.23 -6.83 -10.02
CA LEU A 108 -10.35 -7.58 -9.42
C LEU A 108 -11.34 -6.68 -8.65
N ILE A 109 -11.33 -5.38 -8.92
CA ILE A 109 -12.18 -4.41 -8.20
C ILE A 109 -13.66 -4.80 -8.38
N GLY A 110 -14.36 -4.98 -7.26
CA GLY A 110 -15.78 -5.34 -7.27
C GLY A 110 -16.08 -6.78 -7.70
N LYS A 111 -15.05 -7.62 -7.88
CA LYS A 111 -15.21 -9.04 -8.22
C LYS A 111 -14.88 -9.93 -7.02
N GLU A 112 -15.65 -10.99 -6.84
CA GLU A 112 -15.32 -12.04 -5.87
C GLU A 112 -14.14 -12.88 -6.37
N LEU A 113 -13.31 -13.34 -5.44
CA LEU A 113 -12.21 -14.25 -5.74
C LEU A 113 -12.73 -15.68 -5.83
N SER A 114 -12.34 -16.41 -6.86
CA SER A 114 -12.53 -17.86 -6.91
C SER A 114 -11.70 -18.58 -5.84
N ASN A 115 -12.08 -19.82 -5.51
CA ASN A 115 -11.34 -20.64 -4.54
C ASN A 115 -9.86 -20.85 -4.92
N ASN A 116 -9.55 -20.96 -6.22
CA ASN A 116 -8.16 -21.09 -6.67
C ASN A 116 -7.39 -19.79 -6.48
N GLN A 117 -8.03 -18.65 -6.76
CA GLN A 117 -7.47 -17.33 -6.50
C GLN A 117 -7.20 -17.12 -5.00
N VAL A 118 -8.13 -17.52 -4.12
CA VAL A 118 -7.91 -17.46 -2.66
C VAL A 118 -6.72 -18.32 -2.24
N LYS A 119 -6.56 -19.53 -2.81
CA LYS A 119 -5.42 -20.41 -2.52
C LYS A 119 -4.09 -19.80 -2.98
N ASP A 120 -4.05 -19.25 -4.20
CA ASP A 120 -2.85 -18.58 -4.71
C ASP A 120 -2.49 -17.37 -3.87
N LEU A 121 -3.51 -16.61 -3.43
CA LEU A 121 -3.32 -15.48 -2.55
C LEU A 121 -2.76 -15.88 -1.19
N ALA A 122 -3.33 -16.92 -0.59
CA ALA A 122 -2.87 -17.45 0.69
C ALA A 122 -1.41 -17.92 0.60
N LYS A 123 -1.00 -18.53 -0.52
CA LYS A 123 0.41 -18.90 -0.75
C LYS A 123 1.31 -17.68 -0.83
N ILE A 124 0.92 -16.64 -1.56
CA ILE A 124 1.71 -15.40 -1.66
C ILE A 124 1.86 -14.75 -0.28
N VAL A 125 0.78 -14.66 0.50
CA VAL A 125 0.81 -14.09 1.85
C VAL A 125 1.66 -14.94 2.81
N ALA A 126 1.50 -16.26 2.77
CA ALA A 126 2.30 -17.18 3.58
C ALA A 126 3.79 -17.05 3.28
N GLU A 127 4.14 -16.94 2.00
CA GLU A 127 5.52 -16.73 1.56
C GLU A 127 6.05 -15.36 2.03
N LEU A 128 5.27 -14.28 1.87
CA LEU A 128 5.68 -12.96 2.40
C LEU A 128 5.96 -13.00 3.91
N HIS A 129 5.19 -13.79 4.66
CA HIS A 129 5.34 -13.93 6.12
C HIS A 129 6.42 -14.93 6.54
N SER A 130 6.88 -15.82 5.66
CA SER A 130 7.97 -16.75 5.98
C SER A 130 9.34 -16.07 5.94
N HIS A 131 9.44 -14.90 5.31
CA HIS A 131 10.68 -14.15 5.15
C HIS A 131 10.73 -12.95 6.09
N GLY A 132 11.88 -12.74 6.72
CA GLY A 132 12.05 -11.65 7.67
C GLY A 132 13.50 -11.52 8.12
N GLU A 133 13.98 -12.53 8.85
CA GLU A 133 15.38 -12.62 9.29
C GLU A 133 16.34 -12.95 8.13
N ASP A 134 15.86 -13.67 7.12
CA ASP A 134 16.67 -14.11 5.97
C ASP A 134 16.96 -12.98 4.97
N ILE A 135 16.29 -11.83 5.10
CA ILE A 135 16.51 -10.68 4.23
C ILE A 135 17.76 -9.95 4.74
N PRO A 136 18.83 -9.85 3.92
CA PRO A 136 20.12 -9.29 4.34
C PRO A 136 20.10 -7.75 4.31
N LEU A 137 19.06 -7.14 4.89
CA LEU A 137 18.84 -5.70 4.95
C LEU A 137 18.45 -5.31 6.37
N ASP A 138 18.80 -4.10 6.79
CA ASP A 138 18.33 -3.57 8.06
C ASP A 138 16.85 -3.20 7.98
N LEU A 139 16.01 -4.04 8.59
CA LEU A 139 14.56 -3.87 8.65
C LEU A 139 14.09 -3.16 9.91
N SER A 140 15.00 -2.74 10.80
CA SER A 140 14.65 -2.17 12.11
C SER A 140 13.68 -1.00 12.01
N SER A 141 13.92 -0.08 11.07
CA SER A 141 13.05 1.10 10.84
C SER A 141 11.71 0.79 10.17
N LEU A 142 11.46 -0.46 9.79
CA LEU A 142 10.22 -0.92 9.15
C LEU A 142 9.40 -1.84 10.06
N LYS A 143 9.91 -2.19 11.25
CA LYS A 143 9.19 -2.98 12.25
C LYS A 143 8.02 -2.18 12.82
N GLU A 144 6.91 -2.87 13.09
CA GLU A 144 5.75 -2.30 13.79
C GLU A 144 6.18 -1.90 15.19
N ASP A 145 5.90 -0.67 15.57
CA ASP A 145 6.03 -0.20 16.94
C ASP A 145 4.68 -0.21 17.67
N PHE A 146 3.62 -0.61 16.98
CA PHE A 146 2.22 -0.61 17.43
C PHE A 146 1.77 0.78 17.89
N SER A 147 2.46 1.84 17.46
CA SER A 147 2.10 3.20 17.85
C SER A 147 0.80 3.61 17.16
N VAL A 148 -0.14 4.11 17.97
CA VAL A 148 -1.47 4.50 17.50
C VAL A 148 -1.69 6.00 17.67
N ALA A 149 -0.64 6.81 17.45
CA ALA A 149 -0.68 8.27 17.66
C ALA A 149 -1.79 8.99 16.85
N PHE A 150 -2.27 8.38 15.77
CA PHE A 150 -3.40 8.89 14.99
C PHE A 150 -4.72 8.92 15.77
N THR A 151 -4.90 8.09 16.80
CA THR A 151 -6.15 8.04 17.59
C THR A 151 -6.39 9.37 18.31
N ASN A 152 -5.34 10.02 18.78
CA ASN A 152 -5.40 11.36 19.37
C ASN A 152 -5.97 12.38 18.38
N GLN A 153 -5.49 12.34 17.13
CA GLN A 153 -6.00 13.21 16.07
C GLN A 153 -7.48 12.92 15.81
N ILE A 154 -7.93 11.66 15.75
CA ILE A 154 -9.36 11.36 15.60
C ILE A 154 -10.16 11.97 16.73
N ARG A 155 -9.70 11.77 17.97
CA ARG A 155 -10.39 12.22 19.18
C ARG A 155 -10.58 13.75 19.16
N GLU A 156 -9.54 14.50 18.80
CA GLU A 156 -9.62 15.96 18.61
C GLU A 156 -10.63 16.37 17.52
N HIS A 157 -10.69 15.63 16.40
CA HIS A 157 -11.67 15.88 15.34
C HIS A 157 -13.11 15.54 15.80
N LEU A 158 -13.30 14.47 16.57
CA LEU A 158 -14.59 14.09 17.15
C LEU A 158 -15.11 15.11 18.16
N GLU A 159 -14.22 15.72 18.94
CA GLU A 159 -14.56 16.81 19.86
C GLU A 159 -14.92 18.10 19.11
N SER A 160 -14.35 18.29 17.91
CA SER A 160 -14.59 19.44 17.05
C SER A 160 -15.71 19.25 16.01
N ILE A 161 -16.52 18.18 16.11
CA ILE A 161 -17.62 17.90 15.15
C ILE A 161 -18.58 19.08 15.01
N SER A 162 -18.84 19.82 16.09
CA SER A 162 -19.72 21.00 16.09
C SER A 162 -19.26 22.15 15.18
N LYS A 163 -18.00 22.12 14.73
CA LYS A 163 -17.42 23.11 13.79
C LYS A 163 -17.61 22.70 12.33
N LEU A 164 -18.13 21.51 12.05
CA LEU A 164 -18.33 20.99 10.71
C LEU A 164 -19.65 21.49 10.10
N LYS A 165 -19.80 21.30 8.78
CA LYS A 165 -21.06 21.58 8.10
C LYS A 165 -22.19 20.69 8.66
N PRO A 166 -23.44 21.17 8.78
CA PRO A 166 -24.53 20.44 9.44
C PRO A 166 -24.71 18.98 8.98
N ALA A 167 -24.63 18.72 7.67
CA ALA A 167 -24.77 17.37 7.12
C ALA A 167 -23.66 16.40 7.59
N LEU A 168 -22.43 16.89 7.79
CA LEU A 168 -21.32 16.07 8.30
C LEU A 168 -21.42 15.90 9.81
N GLN A 169 -21.91 16.91 10.52
CA GLN A 169 -22.17 16.83 11.95
C GLN A 169 -23.22 15.76 12.25
N GLU A 170 -24.35 15.78 11.56
CA GLU A 170 -25.44 14.79 11.72
C GLU A 170 -24.93 13.37 11.48
N LEU A 171 -24.15 13.17 10.40
CA LEU A 171 -23.54 11.88 10.09
C LEU A 171 -22.56 11.42 11.19
N LEU A 172 -21.62 12.27 11.60
CA LEU A 172 -20.55 11.87 12.51
C LEU A 172 -21.06 11.69 13.95
N GLU A 173 -22.05 12.46 14.40
CA GLU A 173 -22.66 12.27 15.72
C GLU A 173 -23.33 10.89 15.84
N LEU A 174 -23.93 10.37 14.77
CA LEU A 174 -24.49 9.01 14.75
C LEU A 174 -23.43 7.94 15.03
N TYR A 175 -22.21 8.14 14.55
CA TYR A 175 -21.11 7.17 14.66
C TYR A 175 -20.12 7.47 15.79
N LYS A 176 -20.22 8.63 16.45
CA LYS A 176 -19.24 9.11 17.43
C LYS A 176 -18.93 8.10 18.53
N LYS A 177 -19.97 7.46 19.09
CA LYS A 177 -19.81 6.42 20.11
C LYS A 177 -19.07 5.19 19.57
N TYR A 178 -19.40 4.76 18.36
CA TYR A 178 -18.75 3.60 17.72
C TYR A 178 -17.27 3.89 17.43
N ILE A 179 -16.97 5.05 16.85
CA ILE A 179 -15.59 5.47 16.58
C ILE A 179 -14.81 5.57 17.91
N GLY A 180 -15.41 6.12 18.95
CA GLY A 180 -14.81 6.18 20.29
C GLY A 180 -14.50 4.80 20.88
N SER A 181 -15.41 3.83 20.73
CA SER A 181 -15.17 2.44 21.15
C SER A 181 -14.03 1.81 20.35
N SER A 182 -14.03 1.94 19.02
CA SER A 182 -12.94 1.40 18.19
C SER A 182 -11.59 2.00 18.53
N ILE A 183 -11.53 3.30 18.85
CA ILE A 183 -10.29 3.93 19.35
C ILE A 183 -9.82 3.24 20.63
N HIS A 184 -10.73 3.02 21.58
CA HIS A 184 -10.38 2.36 22.84
C HIS A 184 -9.85 0.94 22.61
N ASP A 185 -10.53 0.15 21.77
CA ASP A 185 -10.12 -1.23 21.46
C ASP A 185 -8.72 -1.27 20.80
N ILE A 186 -8.46 -0.35 19.85
CA ILE A 186 -7.15 -0.21 19.20
C ILE A 186 -6.06 0.16 20.21
N GLU A 187 -6.33 1.13 21.09
CA GLU A 187 -5.39 1.57 22.12
C GLU A 187 -5.10 0.43 23.10
N GLU A 188 -6.11 -0.31 23.53
CA GLU A 188 -5.91 -1.48 24.39
C GLU A 188 -5.07 -2.56 23.69
N LEU A 189 -5.38 -2.89 22.43
CA LEU A 189 -4.59 -3.83 21.63
C LEU A 189 -3.14 -3.37 21.45
N SER A 190 -2.92 -2.07 21.20
CA SER A 190 -1.59 -1.49 21.02
C SER A 190 -0.68 -1.69 22.23
N THR A 191 -1.25 -1.74 23.44
CA THR A 191 -0.48 -1.98 24.67
C THR A 191 -0.19 -3.47 24.90
N LYS A 192 -1.07 -4.36 24.44
CA LYS A 192 -0.98 -5.80 24.67
C LYS A 192 -0.07 -6.50 23.66
N LEU A 193 -0.10 -6.08 22.40
CA LEU A 193 0.61 -6.74 21.30
C LEU A 193 2.15 -6.71 21.43
N PRO A 194 2.79 -5.63 21.89
CA PRO A 194 4.25 -5.61 22.10
C PRO A 194 4.73 -6.66 23.11
N CYS A 195 3.89 -7.04 24.08
CA CYS A 195 4.22 -8.02 25.12
C CYS A 195 4.00 -9.48 24.70
N SER A 196 3.60 -9.72 23.45
CA SER A 196 3.37 -11.06 22.91
C SER A 196 4.58 -11.54 22.09
N ASN A 197 4.74 -12.86 21.95
CA ASN A 197 5.79 -13.48 21.11
C ASN A 197 5.68 -13.11 19.60
N TYR A 198 4.72 -12.27 19.20
CA TYR A 198 4.55 -11.79 17.83
C TYR A 198 5.55 -10.69 17.45
N SER A 199 6.30 -10.11 18.40
CA SER A 199 7.31 -9.07 18.16
C SER A 199 8.53 -9.53 17.34
N ASN A 200 8.72 -10.84 17.19
CA ASN A 200 9.88 -11.41 16.49
C ASN A 200 9.62 -11.66 14.98
N TYR A 201 8.38 -11.54 14.51
CA TYR A 201 8.11 -11.70 13.09
C TYR A 201 8.33 -10.36 12.38
N ALA A 202 9.33 -10.31 11.50
CA ALA A 202 9.38 -9.28 10.47
C ALA A 202 8.25 -9.59 9.46
N LEU A 203 7.02 -9.25 9.84
CA LEU A 203 5.85 -9.49 9.01
C LEU A 203 5.88 -8.50 7.84
N ILE A 204 6.23 -8.96 6.65
CA ILE A 204 6.04 -8.16 5.43
C ILE A 204 4.53 -8.11 5.14
N LEU A 205 3.87 -7.11 5.72
CA LEU A 205 2.43 -6.94 5.62
C LEU A 205 2.03 -6.04 4.47
N ILE A 206 1.05 -6.51 3.71
CA ILE A 206 0.36 -5.67 2.73
C ILE A 206 -0.67 -4.82 3.45
N ASN A 207 -0.33 -3.56 3.78
CA ASN A 207 -1.24 -2.66 4.52
C ASN A 207 -2.49 -2.22 3.76
N ASN A 208 -2.72 -2.75 2.56
CA ASN A 208 -3.93 -2.53 1.80
C ASN A 208 -4.23 -3.75 0.92
N PHE A 209 -4.69 -4.84 1.53
CA PHE A 209 -5.21 -5.99 0.79
C PHE A 209 -6.63 -5.71 0.27
N ILE A 210 -6.71 -4.88 -0.77
CA ILE A 210 -7.96 -4.55 -1.46
C ILE A 210 -7.84 -5.07 -2.88
N ASN A 211 -8.93 -5.58 -3.47
CA ASN A 211 -8.94 -6.14 -4.82
C ASN A 211 -8.36 -5.21 -5.90
N SER A 212 -8.29 -3.90 -5.64
CA SER A 212 -7.61 -2.92 -6.50
C SER A 212 -6.10 -3.10 -6.62
N ASN A 213 -5.48 -3.88 -5.74
CA ASN A 213 -4.04 -4.13 -5.70
C ASN A 213 -3.68 -5.53 -6.23
N ILE A 214 -4.67 -6.26 -6.73
CA ILE A 214 -4.55 -7.61 -7.28
C ILE A 214 -4.85 -7.53 -8.78
N ILE A 215 -3.92 -8.03 -9.60
CA ILE A 215 -4.16 -8.24 -11.02
C ILE A 215 -4.38 -9.73 -11.25
N ASN A 216 -5.48 -10.02 -11.92
CA ASN A 216 -5.79 -11.35 -12.41
C ASN A 216 -5.13 -11.58 -13.75
N THR A 217 -4.27 -12.59 -13.81
CA THR A 217 -3.66 -13.11 -15.04
C THR A 217 -4.05 -14.60 -15.18
N THR A 218 -3.17 -15.46 -15.68
CA THR A 218 -3.30 -16.92 -15.46
C THR A 218 -3.14 -17.30 -13.99
N THR A 219 -2.50 -16.44 -13.19
CA THR A 219 -2.39 -16.53 -11.73
C THR A 219 -2.56 -15.14 -11.09
N ILE A 220 -2.75 -15.06 -9.78
CA ILE A 220 -2.80 -13.76 -9.10
C ILE A 220 -1.41 -13.14 -8.98
N ILE A 221 -1.33 -11.84 -9.26
CA ILE A 221 -0.15 -11.02 -9.07
C ILE A 221 -0.49 -9.77 -8.23
N ILE A 222 0.38 -9.42 -7.27
CA ILE A 222 0.22 -8.25 -6.40
C ILE A 222 1.00 -7.05 -6.94
N VAL A 223 0.30 -5.93 -7.17
CA VAL A 223 0.86 -4.78 -7.92
C VAL A 223 1.08 -3.49 -7.14
N LYS A 224 0.73 -3.49 -5.84
CA LYS A 224 0.96 -2.34 -4.96
C LYS A 224 1.79 -2.73 -3.74
N LEU A 225 3.11 -2.74 -3.92
CA LEU A 225 4.13 -2.96 -2.88
C LEU A 225 4.55 -1.71 -2.09
N ILE A 226 4.07 -0.55 -2.52
CA ILE A 226 4.43 0.77 -1.94
C ILE A 226 3.86 0.98 -0.53
N ALA A 227 2.93 0.12 -0.11
CA ALA A 227 2.42 0.05 1.25
C ALA A 227 2.68 -1.33 1.90
N ILE A 228 3.63 -2.12 1.37
CA ILE A 228 3.85 -3.52 1.80
C ILE A 228 4.87 -3.66 2.93
N ILE A 229 5.51 -2.56 3.36
CA ILE A 229 6.46 -2.64 4.47
C ILE A 229 6.24 -1.49 5.44
N ALA A 230 5.04 -1.47 6.00
CA ALA A 230 4.90 -1.18 7.42
C ALA A 230 4.20 -2.41 7.99
N VAL A 231 4.85 -3.11 8.90
CA VAL A 231 4.23 -4.22 9.61
C VAL A 231 3.03 -3.60 10.34
N CYS A 232 1.78 -3.74 9.88
CA CYS A 232 0.60 -3.30 10.63
C CYS A 232 -0.34 -4.44 10.96
N LEU A 233 -0.02 -5.17 12.03
CA LEU A 233 -1.01 -6.02 12.71
C LEU A 233 -2.20 -5.17 13.20
N SER A 234 -1.93 -3.90 13.53
CA SER A 234 -2.88 -2.89 14.01
C SER A 234 -4.00 -2.60 13.00
N LEU A 235 -3.68 -2.45 11.70
CA LEU A 235 -4.67 -2.21 10.65
C LEU A 235 -5.45 -3.48 10.26
N PHE A 236 -4.82 -4.66 10.32
CA PHE A 236 -5.51 -5.93 10.10
C PHE A 236 -6.52 -6.21 11.22
N LEU A 237 -6.12 -6.02 12.49
CA LEU A 237 -7.02 -6.12 13.63
C LEU A 237 -8.10 -5.03 13.61
N LEU A 238 -7.78 -3.80 13.21
CA LEU A 238 -8.79 -2.75 12.99
C LEU A 238 -9.79 -3.15 11.90
N SER A 239 -9.32 -3.77 10.81
CA SER A 239 -10.20 -4.24 9.75
C SER A 239 -11.09 -5.39 10.22
N ILE A 240 -10.61 -6.30 11.08
CA ILE A 240 -11.40 -7.39 11.67
C ILE A 240 -12.42 -6.84 12.67
N VAL A 241 -12.01 -5.97 13.59
CA VAL A 241 -12.90 -5.35 14.58
C VAL A 241 -13.96 -4.49 13.91
N LEU A 242 -13.60 -3.73 12.86
CA LEU A 242 -14.57 -2.99 12.07
C LEU A 242 -15.45 -3.93 11.24
N TYR A 243 -14.92 -5.00 10.67
CA TYR A 243 -15.69 -5.97 9.86
C TYR A 243 -16.71 -6.74 10.69
N GLU A 244 -16.36 -7.20 11.90
CA GLU A 244 -17.32 -7.84 12.82
C GLU A 244 -18.41 -6.88 13.29
N ASN A 245 -18.06 -5.61 13.54
CA ASN A 245 -19.04 -4.59 13.91
C ASN A 245 -19.90 -4.10 12.72
N LEU A 246 -19.37 -4.11 11.49
CA LEU A 246 -20.07 -3.71 10.27
C LEU A 246 -20.94 -4.83 9.68
N ILE A 247 -20.66 -6.11 9.95
CA ILE A 247 -21.56 -7.22 9.57
C ILE A 247 -22.91 -7.12 10.30
N GLN A 248 -22.97 -6.53 11.49
CA GLN A 248 -24.25 -6.26 12.16
C GLN A 248 -25.06 -5.13 11.49
N LEU A 249 -24.43 -4.32 10.64
CA LEU A 249 -25.04 -3.17 9.96
C LEU A 249 -24.89 -3.35 8.44
N ASN A 250 -25.83 -4.09 7.85
CA ASN A 250 -25.97 -4.24 6.40
C ASN A 250 -25.56 -2.97 5.62
N LYS A 251 -24.53 -3.14 4.76
CA LYS A 251 -23.97 -2.22 3.73
C LYS A 251 -22.60 -1.62 4.06
N VAL A 252 -21.57 -2.26 3.47
CA VAL A 252 -20.36 -1.68 2.84
C VAL A 252 -19.91 -0.31 3.35
N PHE A 253 -18.95 -0.31 4.27
CA PHE A 253 -18.00 0.80 4.44
C PHE A 253 -16.63 0.25 4.87
N ILE A 254 -15.80 -0.11 3.89
CA ILE A 254 -14.37 -0.35 4.15
C ILE A 254 -13.73 1.02 4.35
N PHE A 255 -13.46 1.38 5.60
CA PHE A 255 -12.78 2.61 5.98
C PHE A 255 -11.38 2.66 5.36
N THR A 256 -11.20 3.50 4.34
CA THR A 256 -9.87 3.92 3.91
C THR A 256 -9.43 5.05 4.84
N TYR A 257 -8.71 4.70 5.91
CA TYR A 257 -8.21 5.61 6.94
C TYR A 257 -7.03 6.47 6.43
N TYR A 258 -7.10 6.95 5.19
CA TYR A 258 -6.17 7.91 4.60
C TYR A 258 -6.87 9.21 4.18
N LYS A 259 -8.20 9.34 4.33
CA LYS A 259 -8.94 10.48 3.78
C LYS A 259 -8.90 11.76 4.66
N GLY A 260 -8.54 11.65 5.94
CA GLY A 260 -8.60 12.76 6.91
C GLY A 260 -7.36 13.64 7.00
N LEU A 261 -6.18 13.15 6.56
CA LEU A 261 -4.92 13.89 6.61
C LEU A 261 -4.64 14.75 5.36
N PHE A 262 -5.54 14.74 4.37
CA PHE A 262 -5.35 15.43 3.07
C PHE A 262 -6.28 16.62 2.84
N LEU A 263 -6.87 17.17 3.90
CA LEU A 263 -7.59 18.45 3.86
C LEU A 263 -6.97 19.44 4.84
N LYS A 264 -5.69 19.76 4.66
CA LYS A 264 -5.09 21.07 4.96
C LYS A 264 -3.96 21.35 3.99
#